data_AF-A0A4S8M9L0-F1
#
_entry.id   AF-A0A4S8M9L0-F1
#
_cell.length_a   1.000
_cell.length_b   1.000
_cell.length_c   1.000
_cell.angle_alpha   90.00
_cell.angle_beta   90.00
_cell.angle_gamma   90.00
#
_symmetry.space_group_name_H-M   'P 1'
#
loop_
_entity.id
_entity.type
_entity.pdbx_description
1 polymer ?
#
loop_
_entity_poly.entity_id
_entity_poly.type
_entity_poly.pdbx_seq_one_letter_code
_entity_poly.pdbx_strand_id
1 'polypeptide(L)'
;MPAHRTGQPSSRDVVRRSIPAVTTRARPNCIPRTTTVPRTLAHVPNLTPVEGNPEIVTRKSVKLIDIAKLPLHVNNRAPALAATYFIVLKMYPTLELLLTCPADRLPHSINVTRSGTLIFQCNRCNVGHARTRLNPDQRDVFEGHLAVWKQRFHQKAERRRSLKALDDMISDHNPYLFTTDQPIPTFAAASAKADPQRTWIRRSISESEQRWKAEEEEKNQRMREEEEAQEVEHLLLQEAERLGLSVGL
;
A
#
# COMPACT_ATOMS: atom_id res chain seq x y z
N MET A 1 21.61 -10.51 -48.10
CA MET A 1 22.10 -11.49 -49.09
C MET A 1 23.50 -11.92 -48.69
N PRO A 2 23.77 -13.20 -48.39
CA PRO A 2 22.83 -14.27 -48.03
C PRO A 2 22.26 -13.97 -46.61
N ALA A 3 22.24 -14.77 -45.52
CA ALA A 3 22.69 -16.14 -45.22
C ALA A 3 21.94 -16.74 -44.00
N HIS A 4 22.22 -18.00 -43.69
CA HIS A 4 21.54 -18.86 -42.71
C HIS A 4 22.33 -19.08 -41.42
N ARG A 5 21.62 -19.34 -40.31
CA ARG A 5 21.87 -20.58 -39.54
C ARG A 5 20.55 -21.20 -39.04
N THR A 6 20.23 -22.37 -39.57
CA THR A 6 19.16 -23.28 -39.16
C THR A 6 19.71 -24.38 -38.23
N GLY A 7 18.86 -24.96 -37.37
CA GLY A 7 19.28 -25.94 -36.36
C GLY A 7 18.43 -25.81 -35.08
N GLN A 8 17.13 -26.13 -35.09
CA GLN A 8 16.52 -27.49 -35.06
C GLN A 8 16.70 -28.19 -33.67
N PRO A 9 16.03 -29.31 -33.33
CA PRO A 9 15.13 -29.30 -32.18
C PRO A 9 15.48 -30.33 -31.10
N SER A 10 14.73 -30.33 -29.99
CA SER A 10 14.63 -31.52 -29.13
C SER A 10 13.22 -31.64 -28.56
N SER A 11 12.49 -32.68 -29.00
CA SER A 11 11.27 -33.13 -28.34
C SER A 11 11.63 -33.69 -26.96
N ARG A 12 10.74 -33.52 -25.97
CA ARG A 12 10.77 -34.34 -24.75
C ARG A 12 9.40 -34.94 -24.52
N ASP A 13 9.39 -36.26 -24.41
CA ASP A 13 8.20 -37.07 -24.64
C ASP A 13 7.16 -36.94 -23.54
N VAL A 14 5.90 -36.84 -23.97
CA VAL A 14 4.75 -36.96 -23.07
C VAL A 14 4.61 -38.44 -22.70
N VAL A 15 5.26 -38.84 -21.59
CA VAL A 15 5.18 -40.20 -21.03
C VAL A 15 3.78 -40.47 -20.47
N ARG A 16 2.85 -40.76 -21.38
CA ARG A 16 1.44 -41.03 -21.11
C ARG A 16 1.28 -42.42 -20.46
N ARG A 17 1.55 -42.51 -19.16
CA ARG A 17 1.34 -43.76 -18.39
C ARG A 17 -0.14 -44.13 -18.38
N SER A 18 -0.50 -45.15 -19.15
CA SER A 18 -1.81 -45.80 -19.11
C SER A 18 -2.05 -46.41 -17.73
N ILE A 19 -3.07 -45.95 -17.02
CA ILE A 19 -3.52 -46.55 -15.75
C ILE A 19 -4.48 -47.70 -16.09
N PRO A 20 -4.28 -48.92 -15.58
CA PRO A 20 -5.20 -50.03 -15.82
C PRO A 20 -6.55 -49.77 -15.14
N ALA A 21 -7.65 -50.05 -15.85
CA ALA A 21 -8.99 -49.91 -15.32
C ALA A 21 -9.28 -51.02 -14.29
N VAL A 22 -9.19 -50.70 -12.99
CA VAL A 22 -9.56 -51.62 -11.92
C VAL A 22 -11.08 -51.57 -11.71
N THR A 23 -11.78 -52.54 -12.30
CA THR A 23 -13.25 -52.67 -12.25
C THR A 23 -13.72 -53.19 -10.88
N THR A 24 -13.53 -52.40 -9.83
CA THR A 24 -13.98 -52.75 -8.46
C THR A 24 -15.50 -52.87 -8.40
N ARG A 25 -16.01 -54.07 -8.10
CA ARG A 25 -17.45 -54.34 -7.97
C ARG A 25 -18.11 -53.35 -7.00
N ALA A 26 -19.18 -52.70 -7.45
CA ALA A 26 -19.99 -51.84 -6.60
C ALA A 26 -20.64 -52.66 -5.48
N ARG A 27 -20.27 -52.38 -4.22
CA ARG A 27 -21.15 -52.66 -3.09
C ARG A 27 -22.17 -51.53 -2.99
N PRO A 28 -23.46 -51.81 -2.77
CA PRO A 28 -24.42 -50.78 -2.38
C PRO A 28 -24.08 -50.31 -0.96
N ASN A 29 -23.21 -49.30 -0.86
CA ASN A 29 -22.97 -48.62 0.40
C ASN A 29 -24.26 -47.92 0.81
N CYS A 30 -24.95 -48.48 1.80
CA CYS A 30 -25.94 -47.77 2.60
C CYS A 30 -25.22 -46.68 3.39
N ILE A 31 -24.88 -45.57 2.71
CA ILE A 31 -24.40 -44.35 3.36
C ILE A 31 -25.51 -43.95 4.34
N PRO A 32 -25.27 -43.95 5.66
CA PRO A 32 -26.28 -43.47 6.60
C PRO A 32 -26.58 -42.03 6.21
N ARG A 33 -27.86 -41.70 6.00
CA ARG A 33 -28.28 -40.30 5.82
C ARG A 33 -27.96 -39.57 7.12
N THR A 34 -26.77 -38.97 7.19
CA THR A 34 -26.36 -38.12 8.29
C THR A 34 -27.34 -36.96 8.32
N THR A 35 -28.29 -36.98 9.26
CA THR A 35 -29.33 -35.96 9.37
C THR A 35 -28.66 -34.64 9.68
N THR A 36 -28.43 -33.83 8.63
CA THR A 36 -27.70 -32.58 8.72
C THR A 36 -28.54 -31.57 9.48
N VAL A 37 -28.45 -31.58 10.81
CA VAL A 37 -29.05 -30.58 11.69
C VAL A 37 -28.65 -29.21 11.13
N PRO A 38 -29.60 -28.34 10.73
CA PRO A 38 -29.28 -27.09 10.08
C PRO A 38 -28.45 -26.24 11.05
N ARG A 39 -27.17 -26.06 10.72
CA ARG A 39 -26.20 -25.40 11.60
C ARG A 39 -26.47 -23.90 11.60
N THR A 40 -27.32 -23.46 12.52
CA THR A 40 -27.69 -22.05 12.71
C THR A 40 -26.41 -21.21 12.80
N LEU A 41 -26.16 -20.39 11.77
CA LEU A 41 -25.01 -19.50 11.73
C LEU A 41 -25.21 -18.40 12.76
N ALA A 42 -24.14 -18.04 13.49
CA ALA A 42 -24.17 -16.89 14.37
C ALA A 42 -24.46 -15.61 13.57
N HIS A 43 -25.39 -14.80 14.08
CA HIS A 43 -25.78 -13.56 13.42
C HIS A 43 -24.75 -12.45 13.69
N VAL A 44 -24.34 -11.77 12.62
CA VAL A 44 -23.54 -10.55 12.64
C VAL A 44 -24.48 -9.37 12.35
N PRO A 45 -24.59 -8.39 13.26
CA PRO A 45 -25.39 -7.19 13.02
C PRO A 45 -24.71 -6.27 12.00
N ASN A 46 -25.50 -5.40 11.36
CA ASN A 46 -25.06 -4.46 10.32
C ASN A 46 -24.26 -5.13 9.18
N LEU A 47 -25.00 -5.77 8.26
CA LEU A 47 -24.45 -6.29 7.01
C LEU A 47 -24.29 -5.22 5.92
N THR A 48 -24.47 -3.93 6.23
CA THR A 48 -24.38 -2.80 5.28
C THR A 48 -23.48 -1.66 5.79
N PRO A 49 -22.22 -1.97 6.21
CA PRO A 49 -21.33 -1.02 6.89
C PRO A 49 -20.89 0.20 6.06
N VAL A 50 -21.21 0.24 4.76
CA VAL A 50 -20.79 1.26 3.78
C VAL A 50 -21.96 2.17 3.36
N GLU A 51 -23.10 2.15 4.07
CA GLU A 51 -24.27 3.02 3.78
C GLU A 51 -24.11 4.48 4.23
N GLY A 52 -22.97 4.84 4.83
CA GLY A 52 -22.65 6.21 5.25
C GLY A 52 -21.74 6.99 4.28
N ASN A 53 -21.55 8.27 4.56
CA ASN A 53 -20.48 9.07 3.96
C ASN A 53 -19.11 8.55 4.41
N PRO A 54 -18.09 8.52 3.54
CA PRO A 54 -16.74 8.10 3.93
C PRO A 54 -16.08 9.09 4.89
N GLU A 55 -15.42 8.58 5.92
CA GLU A 55 -14.54 9.39 6.78
C GLU A 55 -13.30 9.90 6.02
N ILE A 56 -12.88 11.13 6.33
CA ILE A 56 -11.79 11.82 5.63
C ILE A 56 -10.44 11.20 6.00
N VAL A 57 -9.87 10.39 5.10
CA VAL A 57 -8.57 9.74 5.34
C VAL A 57 -7.44 10.76 5.27
N THR A 58 -7.04 11.29 6.43
CA THR A 58 -6.06 12.39 6.54
C THR A 58 -4.75 12.12 5.79
N ARG A 59 -4.10 13.20 5.30
CA ARG A 59 -2.77 13.13 4.68
C ARG A 59 -1.69 12.50 5.59
N LYS A 60 -1.92 12.34 6.91
CA LYS A 60 -1.01 11.70 7.88
C LYS A 60 -1.21 10.17 7.97
N SER A 61 -2.44 9.68 8.10
CA SER A 61 -2.70 8.23 8.21
C SER A 61 -2.21 7.45 6.99
N VAL A 62 -2.39 8.00 5.78
CA VAL A 62 -1.90 7.40 4.52
C VAL A 62 -0.36 7.26 4.48
N LYS A 63 0.42 8.10 5.19
CA LYS A 63 1.90 7.97 5.26
C LYS A 63 2.37 6.77 6.10
N LEU A 64 1.53 6.29 7.02
CA LEU A 64 1.89 5.33 8.08
C LEU A 64 1.34 3.91 7.83
N ILE A 65 0.93 3.61 6.60
CA ILE A 65 0.54 2.26 6.18
C ILE A 65 1.76 1.34 6.25
N ASP A 66 1.80 0.53 7.30
CA ASP A 66 2.85 -0.42 7.62
C ASP A 66 2.44 -1.82 7.16
N ILE A 67 3.10 -2.29 6.09
CA ILE A 67 2.80 -3.57 5.45
C ILE A 67 3.13 -4.75 6.39
N ALA A 68 4.05 -4.56 7.36
CA ALA A 68 4.36 -5.58 8.36
C ALA A 68 3.26 -5.74 9.43
N LYS A 69 2.35 -4.76 9.55
CA LYS A 69 1.18 -4.79 10.46
C LYS A 69 -0.10 -5.27 9.80
N LEU A 70 -0.04 -5.74 8.55
CA LEU A 70 -1.20 -6.35 7.91
C LEU A 70 -1.56 -7.67 8.63
N PRO A 71 -2.80 -7.87 9.09
CA PRO A 71 -3.16 -9.06 9.85
C PRO A 71 -2.95 -10.36 9.06
N LEU A 72 -2.53 -11.43 9.75
CA LEU A 72 -2.23 -12.74 9.14
C LEU A 72 -3.41 -13.36 8.36
N HIS A 73 -4.64 -12.94 8.65
CA HIS A 73 -5.87 -13.41 8.01
C HIS A 73 -6.20 -12.67 6.70
N VAL A 74 -5.42 -11.64 6.32
CA VAL A 74 -5.54 -10.95 5.03
C VAL A 74 -4.65 -11.65 4.00
N ASN A 75 -5.27 -12.35 3.05
CA ASN A 75 -4.61 -13.36 2.22
C ASN A 75 -3.60 -12.83 1.17
N ASN A 76 -3.31 -11.52 1.13
CA ASN A 76 -2.40 -10.95 0.14
C ASN A 76 -1.52 -9.83 0.71
N ARG A 77 -0.20 -10.05 0.74
CA ARG A 77 0.81 -9.10 1.24
C ARG A 77 1.27 -8.07 0.21
N ALA A 78 0.65 -7.98 -0.97
CA ALA A 78 0.97 -6.97 -1.97
C ALA A 78 0.77 -5.54 -1.40
N PRO A 79 1.77 -4.63 -1.48
CA PRO A 79 1.71 -3.30 -0.86
C PRO A 79 0.44 -2.51 -1.20
N ALA A 80 -0.03 -2.57 -2.44
CA ALA A 80 -1.24 -1.88 -2.89
C ALA A 80 -2.53 -2.44 -2.26
N LEU A 81 -2.62 -3.74 -1.98
CA LEU A 81 -3.79 -4.34 -1.33
C LEU A 81 -3.77 -4.14 0.18
N ALA A 82 -2.58 -4.14 0.79
CA ALA A 82 -2.40 -3.65 2.16
C ALA A 82 -2.89 -2.19 2.28
N ALA A 83 -2.52 -1.33 1.33
CA ALA A 83 -3.00 0.05 1.30
C ALA A 83 -4.52 0.13 1.11
N THR A 84 -5.10 -0.62 0.17
CA THR A 84 -6.56 -0.70 0.00
C THR A 84 -7.27 -1.08 1.30
N TYR A 85 -6.79 -2.10 2.01
CA TYR A 85 -7.34 -2.54 3.29
C TYR A 85 -7.36 -1.41 4.34
N PHE A 86 -6.22 -0.75 4.57
CA PHE A 86 -6.12 0.32 5.57
C PHE A 86 -6.87 1.61 5.17
N ILE A 87 -6.95 1.95 3.88
CA ILE A 87 -7.74 3.10 3.41
C ILE A 87 -9.23 2.82 3.63
N VAL A 88 -9.74 1.65 3.22
CA VAL A 88 -11.16 1.31 3.34
C VAL A 88 -11.61 1.24 4.81
N LEU A 89 -10.80 0.65 5.71
CA LEU A 89 -11.09 0.68 7.15
C LEU A 89 -11.09 2.09 7.76
N LYS A 90 -10.38 3.06 7.15
CA LYS A 90 -10.37 4.46 7.60
C LYS A 90 -11.32 5.38 6.85
N MET A 91 -12.01 4.88 5.83
CA MET A 91 -13.23 5.50 5.30
C MET A 91 -14.48 4.97 6.03
N TYR A 92 -14.45 3.73 6.53
CA TYR A 92 -15.60 3.08 7.19
C TYR A 92 -15.16 2.28 8.43
N PRO A 93 -14.93 2.91 9.60
CA PRO A 93 -14.55 2.21 10.83
C PRO A 93 -15.59 1.19 11.34
N THR A 94 -16.83 1.31 10.89
CA THR A 94 -17.90 0.28 11.04
C THR A 94 -17.45 -1.12 10.60
N LEU A 95 -16.54 -1.22 9.62
CA LEU A 95 -15.94 -2.47 9.16
C LEU A 95 -15.04 -3.13 10.22
N GLU A 96 -14.49 -2.38 11.17
CA GLU A 96 -13.65 -2.95 12.24
C GLU A 96 -14.47 -3.92 13.14
N LEU A 97 -15.78 -3.70 13.27
CA LEU A 97 -16.72 -4.60 13.96
C LEU A 97 -16.89 -5.96 13.26
N LEU A 98 -16.64 -6.02 11.95
CA LEU A 98 -16.78 -7.23 11.13
C LEU A 98 -15.50 -8.07 11.04
N LEU A 99 -14.38 -7.59 11.62
CA LEU A 99 -13.09 -8.30 11.57
C LEU A 99 -13.09 -9.61 12.39
N THR A 100 -13.95 -9.70 13.42
CA THR A 100 -13.96 -10.80 14.40
C THR A 100 -15.28 -11.57 14.38
N CYS A 101 -15.21 -12.90 14.46
CA CYS A 101 -16.40 -13.75 14.47
C CYS A 101 -17.13 -13.70 15.82
N PRO A 102 -18.47 -13.51 15.85
CA PRO A 102 -19.22 -13.59 17.11
C PRO A 102 -19.28 -15.01 17.69
N ALA A 103 -19.09 -16.06 16.87
CA ALA A 103 -19.29 -17.46 17.26
C ALA A 103 -18.11 -18.06 18.04
N ASP A 104 -16.88 -17.76 17.64
CA ASP A 104 -15.65 -18.34 18.20
C ASP A 104 -14.61 -17.28 18.61
N ARG A 105 -14.92 -15.98 18.40
CA ARG A 105 -14.06 -14.82 18.69
C ARG A 105 -12.72 -14.82 17.95
N LEU A 106 -12.57 -15.63 16.91
CA LEU A 106 -11.42 -15.62 16.01
C LEU A 106 -11.60 -14.55 14.91
N PRO A 107 -10.51 -14.00 14.35
CA PRO A 107 -10.61 -13.10 13.21
C PRO A 107 -11.05 -13.85 11.94
N HIS A 108 -11.88 -13.21 11.12
CA HIS A 108 -12.30 -13.74 9.82
C HIS A 108 -11.13 -13.74 8.81
N SER A 109 -11.14 -14.65 7.83
CA SER A 109 -10.27 -14.51 6.67
C SER A 109 -10.84 -13.44 5.74
N ILE A 110 -9.98 -12.56 5.21
CA ILE A 110 -10.40 -11.39 4.42
C ILE A 110 -9.64 -11.38 3.09
N ASN A 111 -10.39 -11.38 2.00
CA ASN A 111 -9.87 -11.15 0.66
C ASN A 111 -10.12 -9.70 0.22
N VAL A 112 -9.04 -9.00 -0.12
CA VAL A 112 -9.06 -7.58 -0.49
C VAL A 112 -9.02 -7.46 -2.00
N THR A 113 -10.01 -6.80 -2.59
CA THR A 113 -10.06 -6.51 -4.03
C THR A 113 -9.30 -5.21 -4.35
N ARG A 114 -8.96 -4.98 -5.63
CA ARG A 114 -8.34 -3.70 -6.05
C ARG A 114 -9.30 -2.51 -5.94
N SER A 115 -10.61 -2.75 -6.01
CA SER A 115 -11.70 -1.76 -6.04
C SER A 115 -12.31 -1.47 -4.65
N GLY A 116 -11.52 -1.55 -3.58
CA GLY A 116 -11.94 -1.21 -2.22
C GLY A 116 -12.89 -2.20 -1.52
N THR A 117 -13.31 -3.29 -2.16
CA THR A 117 -14.25 -4.26 -1.57
C THR A 117 -13.52 -5.29 -0.70
N LEU A 118 -13.98 -5.48 0.54
CA LEU A 118 -13.47 -6.46 1.52
C LEU A 118 -14.39 -7.70 1.59
N ILE A 119 -13.91 -8.85 1.13
CA ILE A 119 -14.70 -10.09 1.09
C ILE A 119 -14.35 -10.94 2.31
N PHE A 120 -15.23 -10.95 3.31
CA PHE A 120 -15.11 -11.75 4.52
C PHE A 120 -15.45 -13.23 4.28
N GLN A 121 -14.70 -14.14 4.90
CA GLN A 121 -14.92 -15.58 4.82
C GLN A 121 -14.99 -16.20 6.23
N CYS A 122 -16.12 -16.84 6.53
CA CYS A 122 -16.37 -17.62 7.74
C CYS A 122 -17.37 -18.75 7.45
N ASN A 123 -17.29 -19.84 8.21
CA ASN A 123 -18.26 -20.95 8.17
C ASN A 123 -19.07 -21.11 9.48
N ARG A 124 -18.95 -20.15 10.41
CA ARG A 124 -19.65 -20.12 11.72
C ARG A 124 -20.67 -18.99 11.85
N CYS A 125 -20.55 -17.94 11.05
CA CYS A 125 -21.43 -16.77 11.08
C CYS A 125 -21.85 -16.36 9.66
N ASN A 126 -22.81 -15.43 9.55
CA ASN A 126 -23.32 -14.93 8.27
C ASN A 126 -22.49 -13.79 7.63
N VAL A 127 -21.29 -13.45 8.13
CA VAL A 127 -20.48 -12.28 7.69
C VAL A 127 -20.21 -12.21 6.18
N GLY A 128 -20.17 -13.35 5.48
CA GLY A 128 -19.96 -13.40 4.02
C GLY A 128 -21.05 -12.72 3.19
N HIS A 129 -22.17 -12.33 3.81
CA HIS A 129 -23.25 -11.54 3.19
C HIS A 129 -23.09 -10.02 3.39
N ALA A 130 -22.04 -9.57 4.10
CA ALA A 130 -21.80 -8.14 4.34
C ALA A 130 -21.47 -7.39 3.03
N ARG A 131 -22.24 -6.33 2.76
CA ARG A 131 -22.11 -5.47 1.58
C ARG A 131 -20.99 -4.45 1.80
N THR A 132 -19.78 -4.81 1.40
CA THR A 132 -18.58 -3.96 1.49
C THR A 132 -18.20 -3.27 0.17
N ARG A 133 -19.09 -3.31 -0.83
CA ARG A 133 -18.83 -2.77 -2.17
C ARG A 133 -19.12 -1.27 -2.20
N LEU A 134 -18.08 -0.47 -2.43
CA LEU A 134 -18.19 0.97 -2.63
C LEU A 134 -19.10 1.30 -3.84
N ASN A 135 -19.98 2.29 -3.68
CA ASN A 135 -20.74 2.90 -4.78
C ASN A 135 -19.78 3.67 -5.75
N PRO A 136 -20.25 4.40 -6.78
CA PRO A 136 -19.38 5.21 -7.65
C PRO A 136 -18.64 6.31 -6.89
N ASP A 137 -19.35 7.26 -6.28
CA ASP A 137 -18.83 8.45 -5.59
C ASP A 137 -17.85 8.09 -4.46
N GLN A 138 -18.19 7.07 -3.66
CA GLN A 138 -17.33 6.49 -2.62
C GLN A 138 -16.07 5.85 -3.21
N ARG A 139 -16.12 5.31 -4.43
CA ARG A 139 -14.95 4.76 -5.11
C ARG A 139 -14.03 5.88 -5.61
N ASP A 140 -14.56 6.99 -6.09
CA ASP A 140 -13.75 8.10 -6.57
C ASP A 140 -12.94 8.73 -5.41
N VAL A 141 -13.56 8.89 -4.23
CA VAL A 141 -12.87 9.27 -2.98
C VAL A 141 -11.78 8.24 -2.60
N PHE A 142 -12.11 6.95 -2.67
CA PHE A 142 -11.15 5.87 -2.41
C PHE A 142 -9.97 5.87 -3.40
N GLU A 143 -10.22 6.08 -4.68
CA GLU A 143 -9.19 6.08 -5.72
C GLU A 143 -8.30 7.33 -5.63
N GLY A 144 -8.84 8.48 -5.23
CA GLY A 144 -8.07 9.66 -4.84
C GLY A 144 -7.11 9.39 -3.66
N HIS A 145 -7.61 8.79 -2.58
CA HIS A 145 -6.76 8.37 -1.45
C HIS A 145 -5.69 7.35 -1.87
N LEU A 146 -6.04 6.37 -2.72
CA LEU A 146 -5.13 5.36 -3.23
C LEU A 146 -4.07 5.94 -4.19
N ALA A 147 -4.41 6.96 -5.00
CA ALA A 147 -3.46 7.69 -5.85
C ALA A 147 -2.42 8.44 -5.03
N VAL A 148 -2.86 9.18 -4.00
CA VAL A 148 -1.97 9.86 -3.04
C VAL A 148 -1.06 8.86 -2.31
N TRP A 149 -1.55 7.66 -1.99
CA TRP A 149 -0.70 6.60 -1.45
C TRP A 149 0.34 6.10 -2.47
N LYS A 150 -0.08 5.74 -3.69
CA LYS A 150 0.80 5.25 -4.77
C LYS A 150 1.96 6.22 -5.03
N GLN A 151 1.66 7.50 -5.24
CA GLN A 151 2.66 8.54 -5.50
C GLN A 151 3.75 8.57 -4.41
N ARG A 152 3.33 8.58 -3.14
CA ARG A 152 4.24 8.59 -1.98
C ARG A 152 5.01 7.28 -1.81
N PHE A 153 4.40 6.13 -2.15
CA PHE A 153 5.08 4.84 -2.15
C PHE A 153 6.23 4.82 -3.18
N HIS A 154 5.99 5.33 -4.40
CA HIS A 154 7.03 5.48 -5.43
C HIS A 154 8.13 6.45 -4.99
N GLN A 155 7.80 7.66 -4.50
CA GLN A 155 8.77 8.63 -3.98
C GLN A 155 9.63 8.05 -2.84
N LYS A 156 9.04 7.25 -1.94
CA LYS A 156 9.76 6.59 -0.83
C LYS A 156 10.67 5.46 -1.34
N ALA A 157 10.25 4.72 -2.37
CA ALA A 157 11.06 3.69 -3.02
C ALA A 157 12.19 4.28 -3.89
N GLU A 158 12.00 5.47 -4.43
CA GLU A 158 13.02 6.25 -5.12
C GLU A 158 14.06 6.83 -4.17
N ARG A 159 13.64 7.59 -3.15
CA ARG A 159 14.55 8.12 -2.11
C ARG A 159 15.40 7.03 -1.47
N ARG A 160 14.86 5.82 -1.27
CA ARG A 160 15.62 4.64 -0.80
C ARG A 160 16.67 4.15 -1.79
N ARG A 161 16.41 4.17 -3.10
CA ARG A 161 17.39 3.83 -4.13
C ARG A 161 18.50 4.88 -4.22
N SER A 162 18.15 6.17 -4.19
CA SER A 162 19.12 7.27 -4.20
C SER A 162 20.03 7.26 -2.97
N LEU A 163 19.47 7.03 -1.77
CA LEU A 163 20.24 6.90 -0.53
C LEU A 163 21.16 5.67 -0.57
N LYS A 164 20.70 4.51 -1.05
CA LYS A 164 21.56 3.34 -1.19
C LYS A 164 22.70 3.60 -2.18
N ALA A 165 22.43 4.20 -3.34
CA ALA A 165 23.47 4.50 -4.32
C ALA A 165 24.54 5.45 -3.75
N LEU A 166 24.18 6.36 -2.86
CA LEU A 166 25.13 7.23 -2.14
C LEU A 166 25.95 6.47 -1.09
N ASP A 167 25.34 5.53 -0.37
CA ASP A 167 25.99 4.63 0.60
C ASP A 167 26.97 3.65 -0.08
N ASP A 168 26.55 3.07 -1.21
CA ASP A 168 27.37 2.24 -2.11
C ASP A 168 28.59 3.05 -2.62
N MET A 169 28.38 4.27 -3.15
CA MET A 169 29.48 5.14 -3.60
C MET A 169 30.47 5.52 -2.48
N ILE A 170 29.99 5.80 -1.26
CA ILE A 170 30.86 6.11 -0.11
C ILE A 170 31.70 4.89 0.29
N SER A 171 31.12 3.69 0.18
CA SER A 171 31.82 2.43 0.45
C SER A 171 32.93 2.18 -0.57
N ASP A 172 32.62 2.31 -1.86
CA ASP A 172 33.59 2.12 -2.96
C ASP A 172 34.76 3.13 -2.91
N HIS A 173 34.51 4.37 -2.46
CA HIS A 173 35.53 5.42 -2.37
C HIS A 173 36.37 5.39 -1.08
N ASN A 174 36.16 4.42 -0.18
CA ASN A 174 36.91 4.32 1.07
C ASN A 174 37.54 2.94 1.34
N PRO A 175 38.49 2.48 0.48
CA PRO A 175 39.23 1.24 0.70
C PRO A 175 40.21 1.28 1.91
N TYR A 176 40.26 2.39 2.66
CA TYR A 176 41.20 2.61 3.76
C TYR A 176 40.58 2.73 5.16
N LEU A 177 39.31 2.34 5.34
CA LEU A 177 38.81 1.92 6.66
C LEU A 177 39.33 0.51 7.03
N PHE A 178 40.66 0.38 7.03
CA PHE A 178 41.35 -0.77 7.54
C PHE A 178 41.17 -0.84 9.07
N THR A 179 40.87 -2.01 9.62
CA THR A 179 40.68 -2.19 11.06
C THR A 179 42.02 -2.07 11.79
N THR A 180 42.38 -0.86 12.20
CA THR A 180 43.50 -0.63 13.10
C THR A 180 43.08 -1.00 14.53
N ASP A 181 43.29 -2.27 14.90
CA ASP A 181 43.44 -2.70 16.31
C ASP A 181 44.75 -2.17 16.91
N GLN A 182 44.96 -0.86 16.77
CA GLN A 182 46.00 -0.08 17.43
C GLN A 182 45.42 0.39 18.77
N PRO A 183 46.06 0.08 19.92
CA PRO A 183 45.60 0.60 21.20
C PRO A 183 45.65 2.13 21.16
N ILE A 184 44.52 2.78 21.45
CA ILE A 184 44.35 4.24 21.32
C ILE A 184 45.46 4.96 22.09
N PRO A 185 46.39 5.65 21.43
CA PRO A 185 47.42 6.42 22.13
C PRO A 185 46.75 7.61 22.81
N THR A 186 46.99 7.78 24.12
CA THR A 186 46.43 8.89 24.92
C THR A 186 47.14 10.22 24.61
N PHE A 187 47.13 10.63 23.34
CA PHE A 187 47.70 11.89 22.87
C PHE A 187 46.63 12.98 22.80
N ALA A 188 46.50 13.70 23.92
CA ALA A 188 45.98 15.05 23.88
C ALA A 188 46.90 15.96 23.03
N ALA A 189 46.31 16.99 22.42
CA ALA A 189 46.99 18.15 21.85
C ALA A 189 48.03 17.92 20.72
N ALA A 190 47.56 17.63 19.49
CA ALA A 190 48.28 18.03 18.28
C ALA A 190 47.37 18.28 17.06
N SER A 191 47.72 19.31 16.27
CA SER A 191 47.39 19.49 14.84
C SER A 191 45.91 19.51 14.41
N ALA A 192 45.26 20.67 14.56
CA ALA A 192 44.01 20.98 13.86
C ALA A 192 44.24 21.25 12.35
N LYS A 193 44.41 20.19 11.55
CA LYS A 193 44.32 20.26 10.08
C LYS A 193 43.02 19.59 9.62
N ALA A 194 42.11 20.38 9.07
CA ALA A 194 40.82 19.90 8.60
C ALA A 194 41.00 18.97 7.38
N ASP A 195 40.61 17.70 7.54
CA ASP A 195 40.53 16.72 6.46
C ASP A 195 39.63 17.23 5.32
N PRO A 196 40.16 17.47 4.11
CA PRO A 196 39.39 18.01 2.99
C PRO A 196 38.17 17.16 2.61
N GLN A 197 38.26 15.83 2.63
CA GLN A 197 37.16 14.96 2.22
C GLN A 197 35.97 15.08 3.19
N ARG A 198 36.24 15.12 4.50
CA ARG A 198 35.22 15.38 5.53
C ARG A 198 34.56 16.76 5.40
N THR A 199 35.26 17.78 4.89
CA THR A 199 34.63 19.09 4.66
C THR A 199 33.70 19.10 3.43
N TRP A 200 34.06 18.39 2.36
CA TRP A 200 33.25 18.33 1.14
C TRP A 200 31.93 17.59 1.36
N ILE A 201 31.96 16.42 2.03
CA ILE A 201 30.74 15.64 2.33
C ILE A 201 29.77 16.47 3.19
N ARG A 202 30.27 17.22 4.19
CA ARG A 202 29.43 18.11 5.00
C ARG A 202 28.81 19.26 4.21
N ARG A 203 29.52 19.85 3.24
CA ARG A 203 28.94 20.86 2.32
C ARG A 203 27.85 20.26 1.44
N SER A 204 28.12 19.14 0.77
CA SER A 204 27.15 18.47 -0.10
C SER A 204 25.84 18.14 0.62
N ILE A 205 25.92 17.62 1.85
CA ILE A 205 24.74 17.37 2.69
C ILE A 205 24.02 18.70 3.01
N SER A 206 24.73 19.73 3.50
CA SER A 206 24.13 21.04 3.81
C SER A 206 23.47 21.72 2.60
N GLU A 207 24.08 21.63 1.41
CA GLU A 207 23.54 22.17 0.17
C GLU A 207 22.27 21.42 -0.27
N SER A 208 22.24 20.08 -0.13
CA SER A 208 21.03 19.29 -0.42
C SER A 208 19.88 19.57 0.56
N GLU A 209 20.17 19.78 1.84
CA GLU A 209 19.16 20.24 2.80
C GLU A 209 18.65 21.65 2.49
N GLN A 210 19.52 22.57 2.10
CA GLN A 210 19.13 23.94 1.72
C GLN A 210 18.25 23.94 0.47
N ARG A 211 18.60 23.15 -0.56
CA ARG A 211 17.77 23.00 -1.77
C ARG A 211 16.40 22.40 -1.45
N TRP A 212 16.32 21.36 -0.62
CA TRP A 212 15.02 20.79 -0.24
C TRP A 212 14.18 21.76 0.60
N LYS A 213 14.79 22.53 1.51
CA LYS A 213 14.09 23.58 2.27
C LYS A 213 13.53 24.66 1.34
N ALA A 214 14.31 25.13 0.37
CA ALA A 214 13.86 26.10 -0.62
C ALA A 214 12.74 25.54 -1.52
N GLU A 215 12.83 24.30 -1.99
CA GLU A 215 11.78 23.65 -2.79
C GLU A 215 10.47 23.49 -1.99
N GLU A 216 10.55 23.10 -0.71
CA GLU A 216 9.37 22.95 0.13
C GLU A 216 8.78 24.31 0.55
N GLU A 217 9.59 25.37 0.66
CA GLU A 217 9.14 26.75 0.88
C GLU A 217 8.48 27.35 -0.39
N GLU A 218 9.09 27.23 -1.56
CA GLU A 218 8.52 27.60 -2.87
C GLU A 218 7.20 26.85 -3.16
N LYS A 219 7.08 25.62 -2.65
CA LYS A 219 5.85 24.83 -2.74
C LYS A 219 4.76 25.31 -1.77
N ASN A 220 5.12 25.66 -0.54
CA ASN A 220 4.18 26.25 0.41
C ASN A 220 3.75 27.65 -0.03
N GLN A 221 4.64 28.42 -0.65
CA GLN A 221 4.35 29.70 -1.30
C GLN A 221 3.27 29.53 -2.39
N ARG A 222 3.49 28.62 -3.35
CA ARG A 222 2.50 28.34 -4.40
C ARG A 222 1.13 27.88 -3.88
N MET A 223 1.08 27.07 -2.81
CA MET A 223 -0.23 26.69 -2.25
C MET A 223 -0.96 27.88 -1.60
N ARG A 224 -0.25 28.87 -1.02
CA ARG A 224 -0.89 30.11 -0.54
C ARG A 224 -1.39 30.95 -1.70
N GLU A 225 -0.59 31.11 -2.75
CA GLU A 225 -0.97 31.84 -3.97
C GLU A 225 -2.17 31.19 -4.68
N GLU A 226 -2.27 29.85 -4.64
CA GLU A 226 -3.43 29.08 -5.14
C GLU A 226 -4.68 29.23 -4.25
N GLU A 227 -4.51 29.29 -2.92
CA GLU A 227 -5.58 29.50 -1.93
C GLU A 227 -6.13 30.95 -1.99
N GLU A 228 -5.25 31.95 -2.06
CA GLU A 228 -5.59 33.37 -2.28
C GLU A 228 -6.28 33.60 -3.64
N ALA A 229 -5.83 32.91 -4.71
CA ALA A 229 -6.48 32.98 -6.01
C ALA A 229 -7.92 32.40 -6.00
N GLN A 230 -8.14 31.30 -5.27
CA GLN A 230 -9.47 30.71 -5.10
C GLN A 230 -10.40 31.60 -4.25
N GLU A 231 -9.87 32.28 -3.22
CA GLU A 231 -10.64 33.27 -2.44
C GLU A 231 -11.04 34.48 -3.32
N VAL A 232 -10.12 35.01 -4.14
CA VAL A 232 -10.41 36.09 -5.08
C VAL A 232 -11.43 35.67 -6.15
N GLU A 233 -11.31 34.47 -6.72
CA GLU A 233 -12.29 33.93 -7.68
C GLU A 233 -13.69 33.81 -7.05
N HIS A 234 -13.77 33.28 -5.82
CA HIS A 234 -15.03 33.19 -5.07
C HIS A 234 -15.65 34.57 -4.78
N LEU A 235 -14.85 35.55 -4.36
CA LEU A 235 -15.32 36.93 -4.13
C LEU A 235 -15.81 37.61 -5.41
N LEU A 236 -15.16 37.37 -6.55
CA LEU A 236 -15.59 37.89 -7.86
C LEU A 236 -16.92 37.27 -8.32
N LEU A 237 -17.12 35.98 -8.09
CA LEU A 237 -18.40 35.30 -8.36
C LEU A 237 -19.53 35.85 -7.47
N GLN A 238 -19.26 36.04 -6.18
CA GLN A 238 -20.23 36.62 -5.24
C GLN A 238 -20.59 38.08 -5.58
N GLU A 239 -19.62 38.88 -6.04
CA GLU A 239 -19.88 40.24 -6.50
C GLU A 239 -20.65 40.28 -7.82
N ALA A 240 -20.37 39.36 -8.76
CA ALA A 240 -21.14 39.24 -10.00
C ALA A 240 -22.61 38.87 -9.73
N GLU A 241 -22.86 37.94 -8.80
CA GLU A 241 -24.22 37.62 -8.33
C GLU A 241 -24.90 38.86 -7.70
N ARG A 242 -24.18 39.60 -6.84
CA ARG A 242 -24.69 40.84 -6.21
C ARG A 242 -25.07 41.92 -7.23
N LEU A 243 -24.33 42.01 -8.34
CA LEU A 243 -24.59 42.95 -9.44
C LEU A 243 -25.68 42.47 -10.41
N GLY A 244 -26.27 41.28 -10.19
CA GLY A 244 -27.26 40.69 -11.10
C GLY A 244 -26.68 40.26 -12.45
N LEU A 245 -25.35 40.13 -12.55
CA LEU A 245 -24.66 39.65 -13.74
C LEU A 245 -24.77 38.13 -13.81
N SER A 246 -25.90 37.63 -14.33
CA SER A 246 -26.10 36.21 -14.58
C SER A 246 -25.01 35.67 -15.52
N VAL A 247 -24.09 34.87 -14.98
CA VAL A 247 -23.04 34.20 -15.75
C VAL A 247 -23.71 33.15 -16.64
N GLY A 248 -23.99 33.54 -17.88
CA GLY A 248 -24.60 32.68 -18.89
C GLY A 248 -23.62 31.61 -19.36
N LEU A 249 -23.80 30.39 -18.82
CA LEU A 249 -23.21 29.14 -19.31
C LEU A 249 -23.97 28.60 -20.52
#